data_AF-A0A7S0RU56-F1
#
_entry.id   AF-A0A7S0RU56-F1
#
_cell.length_a   1.000
_cell.length_b   1.000
_cell.length_c   1.000
_cell.angle_alpha   90.00
_cell.angle_beta   90.00
_cell.angle_gamma   90.00
#
_symmetry.space_group_name_H-M   'P 1'
#
loop_
_entity.id
_entity.type
_entity.pdbx_description
1 polymer ?
#
loop_
_entity_poly.entity_id
_entity_poly.type
_entity_poly.pdbx_seq_one_letter_code
_entity_poly.pdbx_strand_id
1 'polypeptide(L)'
;MDAPPEAQEEHVPAPTVADVTACAYTSWSSLFKGHGFKSRVIPLPSDFVDYLKADGVFLPNNSAAMPTRQDMDPDEKPWSDEDEDDDVEVLEFPELKKAVQEAIEQLDGAVAPKLNWSSPKDATWVSSYGSIKCTNAE
;
A
#
# COMPACT_ATOMS: atom_id res chain seq x y z
N MET A 1 0.16 56.81 -4.25
CA MET A 1 0.64 55.41 -4.38
C MET A 1 -0.05 54.68 -3.25
N ASP A 2 -1.21 54.10 -3.53
CA ASP A 2 -1.98 53.31 -2.57
C ASP A 2 -1.20 52.02 -2.25
N ALA A 3 -1.12 51.68 -0.97
CA ALA A 3 -0.52 50.45 -0.51
C ALA A 3 -1.32 49.25 -1.06
N PRO A 4 -0.68 48.13 -1.43
CA PRO A 4 -1.40 46.93 -1.81
C PRO A 4 -2.25 46.44 -0.64
N PRO A 5 -3.46 45.93 -0.87
CA PRO A 5 -4.25 45.35 0.21
C PRO A 5 -3.49 44.18 0.83
N GLU A 6 -3.28 44.23 2.15
CA GLU A 6 -2.74 43.11 2.93
C GLU A 6 -3.58 41.86 2.65
N ALA A 7 -2.92 40.82 2.14
CA ALA A 7 -3.55 39.52 1.94
C ALA A 7 -3.99 38.98 3.30
N GLN A 8 -5.30 38.86 3.50
CA GLN A 8 -5.85 38.24 4.69
C GLN A 8 -5.45 36.75 4.66
N GLU A 9 -4.54 36.35 5.54
CA GLU A 9 -4.20 34.93 5.71
C GLU A 9 -5.46 34.15 6.09
N GLU A 10 -5.88 33.24 5.21
CA GLU A 10 -6.99 32.34 5.44
C GLU A 10 -6.59 31.36 6.55
N HIS A 11 -7.14 31.55 7.76
CA HIS A 11 -6.90 30.66 8.88
C HIS A 11 -7.55 29.30 8.62
N VAL A 12 -6.75 28.31 8.23
CA VAL A 12 -7.17 26.92 8.10
C VAL A 12 -7.19 26.27 9.50
N PRO A 13 -8.36 25.90 10.05
CA PRO A 13 -8.42 25.27 11.36
C PRO A 13 -7.78 23.87 11.33
N ALA A 14 -7.17 23.49 12.45
CA ALA A 14 -6.63 22.14 12.60
C ALA A 14 -7.78 21.10 12.53
N PRO A 15 -7.58 19.98 11.82
CA PRO A 15 -8.61 18.95 11.69
C PRO A 15 -8.85 18.25 13.03
N THR A 16 -10.11 17.95 13.33
CA THR A 16 -10.48 17.12 14.47
C THR A 16 -10.39 15.63 14.13
N VAL A 17 -10.38 14.76 15.15
CA VAL A 17 -10.44 13.30 14.96
C VAL A 17 -11.70 12.88 14.21
N ALA A 18 -12.82 13.58 14.44
CA ALA A 18 -14.08 13.34 13.73
C ALA A 18 -13.93 13.65 12.23
N ASP A 19 -13.24 14.74 11.88
CA ASP A 19 -12.99 15.12 10.49
C ASP A 19 -12.15 14.06 9.77
N VAL A 20 -11.08 13.57 10.42
CA VAL A 20 -10.23 12.52 9.85
C VAL A 20 -11.00 11.20 9.68
N THR A 21 -11.84 10.86 10.65
CA THR A 21 -12.64 9.63 10.61
C THR A 21 -13.73 9.70 9.54
N ALA A 22 -14.34 10.86 9.32
CA ALA A 22 -15.31 11.08 8.24
C ALA A 22 -14.69 10.88 6.85
N CYS A 23 -13.40 11.20 6.70
CA CYS A 23 -12.65 11.02 5.46
C CYS A 23 -12.15 9.57 5.22
N ALA A 24 -12.33 8.65 6.17
CA ALA A 24 -11.99 7.24 5.96
C ALA A 24 -12.90 6.61 4.89
N TYR A 25 -12.33 5.75 4.04
CA TYR A 25 -13.05 5.09 2.94
C TYR A 25 -14.33 4.38 3.41
N THR A 26 -14.28 3.71 4.56
CA THR A 26 -15.42 3.00 5.16
C THR A 26 -16.55 3.93 5.59
N SER A 27 -16.26 5.19 5.90
CA SER A 27 -17.25 6.20 6.33
C SER A 27 -18.05 6.75 5.15
N TRP A 28 -17.38 7.10 4.04
CA TRP A 28 -18.03 7.79 2.91
C TRP A 28 -18.41 6.88 1.74
N SER A 29 -17.76 5.71 1.55
CA SER A 29 -17.99 4.85 0.38
C SER A 29 -19.45 4.38 0.26
N SER A 30 -20.14 4.17 1.38
CA SER A 30 -21.56 3.80 1.39
C SER A 30 -22.49 4.90 0.90
N LEU A 31 -22.11 6.17 1.07
CA LEU A 31 -22.89 7.34 0.64
C LEU A 31 -22.74 7.56 -0.87
N PHE A 32 -21.58 7.24 -1.44
CA PHE A 32 -21.23 7.56 -2.83
C PHE A 32 -21.09 6.33 -3.74
N LYS A 33 -21.81 5.23 -3.46
CA LYS A 33 -21.72 3.97 -4.21
C LYS A 33 -21.88 4.11 -5.73
N GLY A 34 -22.68 5.06 -6.19
CA GLY A 34 -22.91 5.32 -7.62
C GLY A 34 -21.83 6.17 -8.31
N HIS A 35 -20.94 6.80 -7.54
CA HIS A 35 -19.93 7.73 -8.04
C HIS A 35 -18.49 7.25 -7.77
N GLY A 36 -18.34 6.15 -7.01
CA GLY A 36 -17.05 5.52 -6.74
C GLY A 36 -16.71 4.40 -7.72
N PHE A 37 -15.45 3.99 -7.70
CA PHE A 37 -15.03 2.76 -8.35
C PHE A 37 -15.60 1.54 -7.62
N LYS A 38 -15.83 0.45 -8.34
CA LYS A 38 -16.08 -0.85 -7.70
C LYS A 38 -14.92 -1.15 -6.76
N SER A 39 -15.23 -1.57 -5.53
CA SER A 39 -14.20 -1.78 -4.51
C SER A 39 -14.64 -2.84 -3.52
N ARG A 40 -13.66 -3.45 -2.85
CA ARG A 40 -13.84 -4.39 -1.74
C ARG A 40 -13.03 -3.90 -0.54
N VAL A 41 -13.61 -4.05 0.64
CA VAL A 41 -12.95 -3.72 1.91
C VAL A 41 -12.66 -5.03 2.63
N ILE A 42 -11.40 -5.24 2.99
CA ILE A 42 -10.93 -6.42 3.71
C ILE A 42 -10.42 -5.94 5.07
N PRO A 43 -10.94 -6.46 6.19
CA PRO A 43 -10.40 -6.14 7.51
C PRO A 43 -8.98 -6.72 7.63
N LEU A 44 -8.04 -5.90 8.11
CA LEU A 44 -6.66 -6.32 8.28
C LEU A 44 -6.47 -7.01 9.64
N PRO A 45 -5.86 -8.21 9.67
CA PRO A 45 -5.38 -8.84 10.90
C PRO A 45 -4.42 -7.92 11.67
N SER A 46 -4.43 -7.99 13.01
CA SER A 46 -3.61 -7.09 13.84
C SER A 46 -2.11 -7.32 13.69
N ASP A 47 -1.72 -8.57 13.56
CA ASP A 47 -0.36 -9.02 13.22
C ASP A 47 0.11 -8.45 11.86
N PHE A 48 -0.76 -8.42 10.85
CA PHE A 48 -0.41 -7.79 9.57
C PHE A 48 -0.26 -6.27 9.70
N VAL A 49 -1.05 -5.62 10.55
CA VAL A 49 -0.90 -4.19 10.84
C VAL A 49 0.42 -3.92 11.56
N ASP A 50 0.85 -4.81 12.45
CA ASP A 50 2.13 -4.68 13.13
C ASP A 50 3.31 -4.98 12.19
N TYR A 51 3.15 -5.91 11.25
CA TYR A 51 4.08 -6.11 10.13
C TYR A 51 4.23 -4.84 9.28
N LEU A 52 3.13 -4.18 8.90
CA LEU A 52 3.19 -2.91 8.12
C LEU A 52 3.85 -1.75 8.87
N LYS A 53 3.94 -1.81 10.20
CA LYS A 53 4.64 -0.80 11.03
C LYS A 53 6.10 -1.16 11.26
N ALA A 54 6.48 -2.42 11.05
CA ALA A 54 7.87 -2.84 11.16
C ALA A 54 8.70 -2.14 10.07
N ASP A 55 9.98 -1.95 10.35
CA ASP A 55 10.90 -1.39 9.37
C ASP A 55 11.34 -2.50 8.40
N GLY A 56 11.39 -2.18 7.11
CA GLY A 56 11.68 -3.15 6.05
C GLY A 56 10.48 -3.96 5.54
N VAL A 57 10.64 -4.54 4.35
CA VAL A 57 9.68 -5.46 3.71
C VAL A 57 10.38 -6.78 3.50
N PHE A 58 9.85 -7.84 4.12
CA PHE A 58 10.41 -9.18 4.05
C PHE A 58 9.44 -10.10 3.33
N LEU A 59 9.89 -10.67 2.22
CA LEU A 59 9.11 -11.59 1.42
C LEU A 59 9.61 -13.03 1.63
N PRO A 60 8.71 -14.03 1.65
CA PRO A 60 9.13 -15.42 1.60
C PRO A 60 9.99 -15.69 0.37
N ASN A 61 10.95 -16.61 0.49
CA ASN A 61 11.81 -17.04 -0.62
C ASN A 61 11.04 -17.56 -1.84
N ASN A 62 9.78 -17.98 -1.66
CA ASN A 62 8.89 -18.46 -2.72
C ASN A 62 7.85 -17.40 -3.17
N SER A 63 8.02 -16.13 -2.80
CA SER A 63 7.11 -15.08 -3.25
C SER A 63 7.32 -14.76 -4.73
N ALA A 64 6.21 -14.62 -5.45
CA ALA A 64 6.22 -14.19 -6.85
C ALA A 64 6.32 -12.66 -7.02
N ALA A 65 6.42 -11.88 -5.93
CA ALA A 65 6.59 -10.43 -5.98
C ALA A 65 7.98 -10.01 -6.49
N MET A 66 9.00 -10.83 -6.26
CA MET A 66 10.35 -10.52 -6.73
C MET A 66 10.44 -10.80 -8.23
N PRO A 67 10.95 -9.87 -9.04
CA PRO A 67 11.22 -10.15 -10.44
C PRO A 67 12.20 -11.31 -10.52
N THR A 68 11.89 -12.33 -11.34
CA THR A 68 12.87 -13.35 -11.71
C THR A 68 14.08 -12.61 -12.26
N ARG A 69 15.20 -12.61 -11.52
CA ARG A 69 16.47 -12.02 -11.95
C ARG A 69 16.92 -12.74 -13.23
N GLN A 70 16.44 -12.29 -14.37
CA GLN A 70 16.97 -12.66 -15.67
C GLN A 70 18.18 -11.76 -15.89
N ASP A 71 19.33 -12.40 -16.04
CA ASP A 71 20.63 -11.79 -16.36
C ASP A 71 21.33 -11.07 -15.20
N MET A 72 21.74 -11.84 -14.18
CA MET A 72 22.92 -11.46 -13.40
C MET A 72 24.15 -11.68 -14.27
N ASP A 73 24.98 -10.64 -14.44
CA ASP A 73 26.33 -10.79 -15.00
C ASP A 73 27.09 -11.80 -14.12
N PRO A 74 27.70 -12.86 -14.68
CA PRO A 74 28.44 -13.85 -13.89
C PRO A 74 29.61 -13.26 -13.08
N ASP A 75 30.04 -12.03 -13.35
CA ASP A 75 31.06 -11.29 -12.57
C ASP A 75 30.46 -10.33 -11.51
N GLU A 76 29.15 -10.09 -11.53
CA GLU A 76 28.47 -9.36 -10.45
C GLU A 76 28.26 -10.31 -9.27
N LYS A 77 29.19 -10.26 -8.32
CA LYS A 77 28.97 -10.90 -7.02
C LYS A 77 27.65 -10.37 -6.48
N PRO A 78 26.69 -11.23 -6.12
CA PRO A 78 25.58 -10.77 -5.30
C PRO A 78 26.20 -10.08 -4.10
N TRP A 79 25.68 -8.90 -3.74
CA TRP A 79 25.92 -8.33 -2.43
C TRP A 79 25.28 -9.32 -1.43
N SER A 80 25.96 -10.43 -1.17
CA SER A 80 25.75 -11.23 0.00
C SER A 80 26.35 -10.40 1.10
N ASP A 81 25.52 -9.59 1.76
CA ASP A 81 25.80 -9.25 3.13
C ASP A 81 26.02 -10.58 3.85
N GLU A 82 27.28 -10.86 4.16
CA GLU A 82 27.71 -11.92 5.07
C GLU A 82 27.39 -11.48 6.50
N ASP A 83 26.16 -11.05 6.74
CA ASP A 83 25.65 -10.87 8.10
C ASP A 83 24.99 -12.19 8.50
N GLU A 84 25.72 -12.91 9.34
CA GLU A 84 25.22 -14.02 10.13
C GLU A 84 23.96 -13.60 10.90
N ASP A 85 22.91 -14.42 10.77
CA ASP A 85 21.89 -14.67 11.79
C ASP A 85 21.03 -13.46 12.24
N ASP A 86 19.88 -13.32 11.59
CA ASP A 86 18.65 -13.21 12.36
C ASP A 86 17.65 -14.16 11.70
N ASP A 87 17.05 -15.05 12.50
CA ASP A 87 15.82 -15.76 12.18
C ASP A 87 14.74 -14.72 11.87
N VAL A 88 14.76 -14.10 10.69
CA VAL A 88 13.67 -13.24 10.25
C VAL A 88 12.49 -14.17 10.02
N GLU A 89 11.63 -14.28 11.03
CA GLU A 89 10.37 -14.99 10.92
C GLU A 89 9.62 -14.41 9.72
N VAL A 90 9.65 -15.16 8.62
CA VAL A 90 8.91 -14.81 7.42
C VAL A 90 7.44 -14.97 7.78
N LEU A 91 6.81 -13.86 8.16
CA LEU A 91 5.39 -13.82 8.49
C LEU A 91 4.58 -14.09 7.23
N GLU A 92 3.88 -15.22 7.23
CA GLU A 92 2.95 -15.56 6.17
C GLU A 92 1.51 -15.25 6.60
N PHE A 93 0.75 -14.61 5.70
CA PHE A 93 -0.66 -14.28 5.91
C PHE A 93 -1.55 -14.97 4.87
N PRO A 94 -1.64 -16.32 4.87
CA PRO A 94 -2.30 -17.08 3.81
C PRO A 94 -3.79 -16.75 3.67
N GLU A 95 -4.48 -16.50 4.79
CA GLU A 95 -5.90 -16.12 4.79
C GLU A 95 -6.12 -14.74 4.18
N LEU A 96 -5.28 -13.76 4.54
CA LEU A 96 -5.33 -12.41 3.98
C LEU A 96 -4.99 -12.44 2.49
N LYS A 97 -3.93 -13.14 2.11
CA LYS A 97 -3.50 -13.32 0.71
C LYS A 97 -4.61 -13.92 -0.14
N LYS A 98 -5.29 -14.96 0.37
CA LYS A 98 -6.46 -15.55 -0.28
C LYS A 98 -7.59 -14.54 -0.43
N ALA A 99 -7.94 -13.80 0.64
CA ALA A 99 -8.99 -12.80 0.59
C ALA A 99 -8.69 -11.67 -0.42
N VAL A 100 -7.43 -11.23 -0.50
CA VAL A 100 -6.97 -10.23 -1.48
C VAL A 100 -7.06 -10.80 -2.90
N GLN A 101 -6.59 -12.02 -3.14
CA GLN A 101 -6.64 -12.66 -4.45
C GLN A 101 -8.10 -12.82 -4.94
N GLU A 102 -9.00 -13.30 -4.08
CA GLU A 102 -10.43 -13.39 -4.38
C GLU A 102 -11.06 -12.02 -4.69
N ALA A 103 -10.64 -10.96 -3.98
CA ALA A 103 -11.12 -9.62 -4.23
C ALA A 103 -10.61 -9.06 -5.58
N ILE A 104 -9.37 -9.38 -5.97
CA ILE A 104 -8.81 -9.01 -7.29
C ILE A 104 -9.63 -9.65 -8.41
N GLU A 105 -9.92 -10.94 -8.29
CA GLU A 105 -10.72 -11.67 -9.28
C GLU A 105 -12.15 -11.12 -9.39
N GLN A 106 -12.78 -10.75 -8.27
CA GLN A 106 -14.10 -10.12 -8.25
C GLN A 106 -14.12 -8.71 -8.85
N LEU A 107 -12.98 -8.03 -8.90
CA LEU A 107 -12.82 -6.66 -9.40
C LEU A 107 -12.20 -6.64 -10.80
N ASP A 108 -12.52 -7.63 -11.62
CA ASP A 108 -12.12 -7.72 -13.03
C ASP A 108 -10.58 -7.91 -13.23
N GLY A 109 -9.88 -8.43 -12.21
CA GLY A 109 -8.49 -8.92 -12.28
C GLY A 109 -7.39 -7.86 -12.14
N ALA A 110 -7.73 -6.59 -12.01
CA ALA A 110 -6.77 -5.50 -11.80
C ALA A 110 -7.31 -4.48 -10.81
N VAL A 111 -6.55 -4.22 -9.75
CA VAL A 111 -6.97 -3.34 -8.65
C VAL A 111 -5.88 -2.32 -8.32
N ALA A 112 -6.25 -1.31 -7.53
CA ALA A 112 -5.31 -0.40 -6.89
C ALA A 112 -5.53 -0.46 -5.38
N PRO A 113 -4.56 -0.94 -4.58
CA PRO A 113 -4.73 -1.07 -3.14
C PRO A 113 -4.73 0.31 -2.46
N LYS A 114 -5.45 0.38 -1.34
CA LYS A 114 -5.41 1.52 -0.42
C LYS A 114 -5.78 1.10 0.99
N LEU A 115 -5.28 1.84 1.97
CA LEU A 115 -5.78 1.78 3.33
C LEU A 115 -6.96 2.74 3.49
N ASN A 116 -7.38 2.99 4.74
CA ASN A 116 -8.54 3.81 5.04
C ASN A 116 -8.49 5.18 4.35
N TRP A 117 -7.30 5.80 4.26
CA TRP A 117 -7.14 7.15 3.73
C TRP A 117 -6.34 7.18 2.43
N SER A 118 -5.09 6.73 2.45
CA SER A 118 -4.12 6.89 1.36
C SER A 118 -3.92 5.62 0.52
N SER A 119 -3.51 5.84 -0.73
CA SER A 119 -2.97 4.82 -1.64
C SER A 119 -1.45 5.00 -1.75
N PRO A 120 -0.68 3.93 -2.03
CA PRO A 120 0.80 3.96 -2.06
C PRO A 120 1.33 4.56 -3.38
N LYS A 121 0.95 5.81 -3.68
CA LYS A 121 1.30 6.49 -4.94
C LYS A 121 2.77 6.92 -5.00
N ASP A 122 3.39 7.07 -3.84
CA ASP A 122 4.79 7.39 -3.61
C ASP A 122 5.70 6.15 -3.70
N ALA A 123 5.14 4.95 -3.54
CA ALA A 123 5.86 3.67 -3.60
C ALA A 123 5.76 2.96 -4.97
N THR A 124 5.42 3.69 -6.05
CA THR A 124 5.33 3.09 -7.40
C THR A 124 6.66 2.56 -7.91
N TRP A 125 7.78 3.03 -7.37
CA TRP A 125 9.13 2.57 -7.69
C TRP A 125 9.41 1.12 -7.27
N VAL A 126 8.63 0.59 -6.31
CA VAL A 126 8.72 -0.82 -5.88
C VAL A 126 8.06 -1.75 -6.91
N SER A 127 7.06 -1.25 -7.64
CA SER A 127 6.34 -2.02 -8.65
C SER A 127 7.16 -2.15 -9.93
N SER A 128 7.26 -3.36 -10.48
CA SER A 128 7.94 -3.62 -11.76
C SER A 128 7.33 -2.84 -12.94
N TYR A 129 6.10 -2.35 -12.79
CA TYR A 129 5.38 -1.59 -13.82
C TYR A 129 5.37 -0.07 -13.56
N GLY A 130 5.99 0.42 -12.48
CA GLY A 130 5.97 1.84 -12.13
C GLY A 130 4.56 2.37 -11.81
N SER A 131 3.65 1.49 -11.37
CA SER A 131 2.23 1.78 -11.18
C SER A 131 1.69 1.07 -9.94
N ILE A 132 0.62 1.62 -9.35
CA ILE A 132 -0.11 1.00 -8.23
C ILE A 132 -1.08 -0.11 -8.68
N LYS A 133 -1.05 -0.50 -9.96
CA LYS A 133 -1.87 -1.58 -10.49
C LYS A 133 -1.35 -2.93 -9.96
N CYS A 134 -2.18 -3.64 -9.21
CA CYS A 134 -1.92 -4.99 -8.73
C CYS A 134 -2.82 -6.00 -9.44
N THR A 135 -2.27 -7.15 -9.83
CA THR A 135 -3.01 -8.25 -10.48
C THR A 135 -2.90 -9.58 -9.70
N ASN A 136 -2.14 -9.59 -8.61
CA ASN A 136 -2.02 -10.69 -7.67
C ASN A 136 -1.91 -10.13 -6.25
N ALA A 137 -1.94 -11.01 -5.25
CA ALA A 137 -1.93 -10.67 -3.83
C ALA A 137 -0.53 -10.60 -3.19
N GLU A 138 0.55 -10.67 -3.98
CA GLU A 138 1.94 -10.56 -3.49
C GLU A 138 2.40 -9.10 -3.43
#